data_AF-A0A7V8VRG6-F1
#
_entry.id   AF-A0A7V8VRG6-F1
#
_cell.length_a   1.000
_cell.length_b   1.000
_cell.length_c   1.000
_cell.angle_alpha   90.00
_cell.angle_beta   90.00
_cell.angle_gamma   90.00
#
_symmetry.space_group_name_H-M   'P 1'
#
loop_
_entity.id
_entity.type
_entity.pdbx_description
1 polymer ?
#
loop_
_entity_poly.entity_id
_entity_poly.type
_entity_poly.pdbx_seq_one_letter_code
_entity_poly.pdbx_strand_id
1 'polypeptide(L)'
;GLVAQGGGDEPESLLDALFRIANVGQTERGAQSEDPNQWRYRSDAARVIIVFTDASFKETMSIPEARGGGIQDVMNAIVNNRIILSLFAPDMPGYDQLSQVDKSEWEAISYPGLNPQEALERFTADQANFRNTLRQLAASVSKSAETLAL
;
A
#
# COMPACT_ATOMS: atom_id res chain seq x y z
N GLY A 1 0.56 12.62 -19.08
CA GLY A 1 0.89 12.49 -17.65
C GLY A 1 -0.34 12.04 -16.91
N LEU A 2 -0.17 11.42 -15.74
CA LEU A 2 -1.29 11.21 -14.81
C LEU A 2 -1.77 12.60 -14.34
N VAL A 3 -3.09 12.80 -14.28
CA VAL A 3 -3.70 14.06 -13.81
C VAL A 3 -4.28 13.77 -12.43
N ALA A 4 -3.88 14.56 -11.43
CA ALA A 4 -4.47 14.45 -10.11
C ALA A 4 -5.97 14.77 -10.18
N GLN A 5 -6.80 13.89 -9.60
CA GLN A 5 -8.23 14.08 -9.45
C GLN A 5 -8.57 13.82 -7.98
N GLY A 6 -9.32 14.73 -7.36
CA GLY A 6 -9.50 14.75 -5.91
C GLY A 6 -8.75 15.91 -5.25
N GLY A 7 -8.73 15.93 -3.92
CA GLY A 7 -8.22 17.05 -3.12
C GLY A 7 -9.37 17.91 -2.56
N GLY A 8 -9.60 17.78 -1.25
CA GLY A 8 -10.60 18.52 -0.49
C GLY A 8 -10.47 18.20 1.00
N ASP A 9 -11.42 18.69 1.82
CA ASP A 9 -11.45 18.46 3.28
C ASP A 9 -11.95 17.06 3.69
N GLU A 10 -12.40 16.22 2.74
CA GLU A 10 -12.91 14.90 3.04
C GLU A 10 -11.82 13.81 3.02
N PRO A 11 -11.88 12.83 3.94
CA PRO A 11 -10.99 11.67 3.91
C PRO A 11 -11.06 10.90 2.58
N GLU A 12 -9.93 10.38 2.12
CA GLU A 12 -9.79 9.67 0.84
C GLU A 12 -10.24 8.20 0.90
N SER A 13 -10.41 7.57 -0.27
CA SER A 13 -10.91 6.19 -0.41
C SER A 13 -9.82 5.11 -0.36
N LEU A 14 -8.78 5.29 0.47
CA LEU A 14 -7.64 4.36 0.54
C LEU A 14 -8.05 2.90 0.78
N LEU A 15 -8.97 2.65 1.71
CA LEU A 15 -9.41 1.29 2.03
C LEU A 15 -10.07 0.59 0.84
N ASP A 16 -10.85 1.34 0.04
CA ASP A 16 -11.46 0.82 -1.19
C ASP A 16 -10.37 0.38 -2.19
N ALA A 17 -9.36 1.23 -2.38
CA ALA A 17 -8.25 0.94 -3.30
C ALA A 17 -7.44 -0.29 -2.84
N LEU A 18 -7.08 -0.36 -1.55
CA LEU A 18 -6.33 -1.47 -0.98
C LEU A 18 -7.12 -2.78 -1.06
N PHE A 19 -8.41 -2.78 -0.71
CA PHE A 19 -9.24 -3.98 -0.79
C PHE A 19 -9.35 -4.50 -2.21
N ARG A 20 -9.59 -3.60 -3.18
CA ARG A 20 -9.71 -3.98 -4.58
C ARG A 20 -8.41 -4.55 -5.11
N ILE A 21 -7.30 -3.84 -4.94
CA ILE A 21 -6.00 -4.28 -5.49
C ILE A 21 -5.51 -5.56 -4.81
N ALA A 22 -5.80 -5.76 -3.51
CA ALA A 22 -5.47 -7.00 -2.82
C ALA A 22 -6.23 -8.21 -3.37
N ASN A 23 -7.44 -7.99 -3.92
CA ASN A 23 -8.36 -9.05 -4.36
C ASN A 23 -8.50 -9.18 -5.90
N VAL A 24 -7.62 -8.59 -6.71
CA VAL A 24 -7.64 -8.76 -8.18
C VAL A 24 -7.39 -10.20 -8.66
N GLY A 25 -7.11 -11.12 -7.72
CA GLY A 25 -6.82 -12.52 -8.02
C GLY A 25 -5.36 -12.73 -8.38
N GLN A 26 -5.07 -13.93 -8.88
CA GLN A 26 -3.72 -14.32 -9.26
C GLN A 26 -3.72 -15.26 -10.45
N THR A 27 -2.63 -15.23 -11.22
CA THR A 27 -2.37 -16.21 -12.27
C THR A 27 -2.18 -17.61 -11.69
N GLU A 28 -2.28 -18.63 -12.55
CA GLU A 28 -1.90 -19.99 -12.20
C GLU A 28 -0.40 -20.10 -11.89
N ARG A 29 -0.04 -21.16 -11.16
CA ARG A 29 1.36 -21.49 -10.84
C ARG A 29 2.13 -21.76 -12.12
N GLY A 30 3.26 -21.09 -12.31
CA GLY A 30 4.11 -21.29 -13.48
C GLY A 30 3.53 -20.75 -14.79
N ALA A 31 2.54 -19.85 -14.72
CA ALA A 31 2.03 -19.15 -15.89
C ALA A 31 3.18 -18.49 -16.66
N GLN A 32 3.18 -18.69 -17.98
CA GLN A 32 4.25 -18.19 -18.88
C GLN A 32 3.99 -16.77 -19.37
N SER A 33 2.76 -16.26 -19.20
CA SER A 33 2.35 -14.92 -19.59
C SER A 33 1.87 -14.14 -18.37
N GLU A 34 2.21 -12.87 -18.32
CA GLU A 34 1.71 -11.93 -17.32
C GLU A 34 0.30 -11.46 -17.69
N ASP A 35 -0.58 -11.33 -16.70
CA ASP A 35 -1.90 -10.69 -16.85
C ASP A 35 -1.86 -9.35 -16.09
N PRO A 36 -2.03 -8.20 -16.76
CA PRO A 36 -2.00 -6.89 -16.10
C PRO A 36 -3.12 -6.70 -15.06
N ASN A 37 -4.15 -7.55 -15.05
CA ASN A 37 -5.27 -7.47 -14.11
C ASN A 37 -5.15 -8.48 -12.95
N GLN A 38 -4.06 -9.22 -12.84
CA GLN A 38 -3.87 -10.21 -11.78
C GLN A 38 -2.48 -10.14 -11.18
N TRP A 39 -2.36 -10.52 -9.92
CA TRP A 39 -1.05 -10.78 -9.35
C TRP A 39 -0.43 -12.03 -9.99
N ARG A 40 0.90 -12.07 -10.13
CA ARG A 40 1.57 -13.36 -10.34
C ARG A 40 1.30 -14.30 -9.16
N TYR A 41 1.34 -15.61 -9.40
CA TYR A 41 1.15 -16.62 -8.37
C TYR A 41 2.01 -16.31 -7.14
N ARG A 42 1.41 -16.41 -5.95
CA ARG A 42 1.98 -15.93 -4.67
C ARG A 42 3.34 -16.52 -4.24
N SER A 43 3.82 -17.55 -4.92
CA SER A 43 5.13 -18.16 -4.69
C SER A 43 6.12 -17.89 -5.82
N ASP A 44 5.66 -17.34 -6.94
CA ASP A 44 6.50 -17.06 -8.11
C ASP A 44 7.03 -15.61 -8.08
N ALA A 45 6.40 -14.73 -7.27
CA ALA A 45 6.83 -13.36 -7.06
C ALA A 45 6.35 -12.82 -5.70
N ALA A 46 7.13 -11.87 -5.16
CA ALA A 46 6.65 -11.02 -4.07
C ALA A 46 5.60 -10.02 -4.60
N ARG A 47 4.59 -9.74 -3.78
CA ARG A 47 3.56 -8.75 -4.08
C ARG A 47 3.78 -7.56 -3.17
N VAL A 48 3.90 -6.38 -3.76
CA VAL A 48 4.18 -5.15 -3.04
C VAL A 48 3.15 -4.11 -3.48
N ILE A 49 2.49 -3.50 -2.50
CA ILE A 49 1.72 -2.28 -2.68
C ILE A 49 2.50 -1.16 -2.01
N ILE A 50 2.72 -0.07 -2.75
CA ILE A 50 3.34 1.15 -2.23
C ILE A 50 2.29 2.25 -2.33
N VAL A 51 1.99 2.89 -1.20
CA VAL A 51 1.01 3.97 -1.12
C VAL A 51 1.73 5.26 -0.78
N PHE A 52 1.46 6.30 -1.56
CA PHE A 52 1.83 7.67 -1.27
C PHE A 52 0.54 8.47 -1.09
N THR A 53 0.36 9.12 0.05
CA THR A 53 -0.84 9.91 0.34
C THR A 53 -0.51 11.02 1.33
N ASP A 54 -1.24 12.11 1.20
CA ASP A 54 -1.17 13.32 2.01
C ASP A 54 -2.43 13.52 2.87
N ALA A 55 -3.38 12.59 2.84
CA ALA A 55 -4.68 12.73 3.47
C ALA A 55 -4.96 11.64 4.50
N SER A 56 -6.01 11.84 5.30
CA SER A 56 -6.67 10.76 6.04
C SER A 56 -7.52 9.92 5.09
N PHE A 57 -8.07 8.80 5.57
CA PHE A 57 -8.94 7.94 4.79
C PHE A 57 -10.26 7.64 5.49
N LYS A 58 -11.28 7.29 4.69
CA LYS A 58 -12.60 6.88 5.20
C LYS A 58 -12.47 5.55 5.95
N GLU A 59 -12.98 5.51 7.18
CA GLU A 59 -12.93 4.30 8.04
C GLU A 59 -13.74 3.12 7.47
N THR A 60 -14.71 3.41 6.59
CA THR A 60 -15.56 2.40 5.96
C THR A 60 -15.44 2.46 4.44
N MET A 61 -15.40 1.27 3.84
CA MET A 61 -15.37 1.07 2.40
C MET A 61 -16.72 1.38 1.76
N SER A 62 -16.68 1.97 0.56
CA SER A 62 -17.85 2.41 -0.19
C SER A 62 -18.10 1.59 -1.46
N ILE A 63 -17.12 0.79 -1.88
CA ILE A 63 -17.20 -0.07 -3.07
C ILE A 63 -18.26 -1.17 -2.93
N PRO A 64 -18.99 -1.53 -4.02
CA PRO A 64 -20.08 -2.51 -3.95
C PRO A 64 -19.70 -3.84 -3.32
N GLU A 65 -18.52 -4.36 -3.63
CA GLU A 65 -18.00 -5.66 -3.21
C GLU A 65 -17.57 -5.74 -1.73
N ALA A 66 -17.40 -4.59 -1.06
CA ALA A 66 -16.92 -4.52 0.32
C ALA A 66 -17.61 -3.44 1.17
N ARG A 67 -18.78 -2.98 0.72
CA ARG A 67 -19.49 -1.84 1.31
C ARG A 67 -19.70 -2.03 2.82
N GLY A 68 -19.27 -1.04 3.60
CA GLY A 68 -19.38 -1.04 5.06
C GLY A 68 -18.29 -1.82 5.79
N GLY A 69 -17.40 -2.54 5.08
CA GLY A 69 -16.21 -3.13 5.67
C GLY A 69 -15.18 -2.07 6.05
N GLY A 70 -14.26 -2.40 6.94
CA GLY A 70 -13.29 -1.47 7.52
C GLY A 70 -11.83 -1.92 7.40
N ILE A 71 -10.96 -1.32 8.21
CA ILE A 71 -9.51 -1.61 8.24
C ILE A 71 -9.24 -3.11 8.37
N GLN A 72 -9.95 -3.81 9.25
CA GLN A 72 -9.71 -5.25 9.49
C GLN A 72 -9.94 -6.10 8.23
N ASP A 73 -10.94 -5.76 7.41
CA ASP A 73 -11.22 -6.48 6.16
C ASP A 73 -10.09 -6.29 5.14
N VAL A 74 -9.52 -5.08 5.08
CA VAL A 74 -8.34 -4.75 4.28
C VAL A 74 -7.11 -5.51 4.78
N MET A 75 -6.86 -5.50 6.09
CA MET A 75 -5.76 -6.24 6.71
C MET A 75 -5.85 -7.74 6.38
N ASN A 76 -7.05 -8.31 6.49
CA ASN A 76 -7.30 -9.71 6.14
C ASN A 76 -7.01 -9.98 4.66
N ALA A 77 -7.43 -9.09 3.75
CA ALA A 77 -7.16 -9.23 2.32
C ALA A 77 -5.65 -9.20 2.00
N ILE A 78 -4.89 -8.31 2.64
CA ILE A 78 -3.43 -8.19 2.48
C ILE A 78 -2.73 -9.46 2.97
N VAL A 79 -3.07 -9.93 4.18
CA VAL A 79 -2.50 -11.16 4.77
C VAL A 79 -2.80 -12.38 3.91
N ASN A 80 -4.07 -12.58 3.53
CA ASN A 80 -4.51 -13.73 2.75
C ASN A 80 -3.80 -13.81 1.39
N ASN A 81 -3.48 -12.65 0.80
CA ASN A 81 -2.81 -12.56 -0.49
C ASN A 81 -1.28 -12.39 -0.38
N ARG A 82 -0.70 -12.45 0.83
CA ARG A 82 0.76 -12.32 1.09
C ARG A 82 1.36 -11.06 0.47
N ILE A 83 0.68 -9.94 0.69
CA ILE A 83 1.10 -8.65 0.15
C ILE A 83 1.93 -7.91 1.19
N ILE A 84 3.05 -7.36 0.76
CA ILE A 84 3.86 -6.40 1.51
C ILE A 84 3.26 -5.02 1.25
N LEU A 85 2.82 -4.32 2.29
CA LEU A 85 2.27 -2.97 2.18
C LEU A 85 3.29 -1.95 2.71
N SER A 86 3.67 -0.97 1.89
CA SER A 86 4.55 0.13 2.30
C SER A 86 3.77 1.45 2.18
N LEU A 87 3.56 2.11 3.31
CA LEU A 87 2.77 3.33 3.45
C LEU A 87 3.70 4.53 3.65
N PHE A 88 3.55 5.54 2.81
CA PHE A 88 4.18 6.84 2.92
C PHE A 88 3.06 7.87 3.07
N ALA A 89 2.75 8.19 4.32
CA ALA A 89 1.51 8.87 4.71
C ALA A 89 1.75 9.82 5.88
N PRO A 90 0.92 10.87 6.08
CA PRO A 90 1.05 11.74 7.25
C PRO A 90 0.78 11.00 8.57
N ASP A 91 1.22 11.59 9.68
CA ASP A 91 0.89 11.14 11.04
C ASP A 91 -0.56 11.47 11.39
N MET A 92 -1.46 10.59 10.94
CA MET A 92 -2.91 10.68 11.12
C MET A 92 -3.49 9.33 11.56
N PRO A 93 -4.66 9.32 12.23
CA PRO A 93 -5.25 8.10 12.76
C PRO A 93 -5.46 7.00 11.70
N GLY A 94 -5.18 5.75 12.07
CA GLY A 94 -5.49 4.56 11.27
C GLY A 94 -4.31 4.01 10.47
N TYR A 95 -3.30 4.82 10.13
CA TYR A 95 -2.08 4.34 9.47
C TYR A 95 -1.24 3.43 10.37
N ASP A 96 -1.22 3.71 11.66
CA ASP A 96 -0.64 2.86 12.69
C ASP A 96 -1.27 1.46 12.67
N GLN A 97 -2.59 1.36 12.57
CA GLN A 97 -3.31 0.09 12.52
C GLN A 97 -3.01 -0.68 11.23
N LEU A 98 -3.03 -0.01 10.07
CA LEU A 98 -2.67 -0.64 8.79
C LEU A 98 -1.23 -1.18 8.80
N SER A 99 -0.31 -0.48 9.48
CA SER A 99 1.09 -0.91 9.60
C SER A 99 1.29 -2.15 10.48
N GLN A 100 0.28 -2.57 11.25
CA GLN A 100 0.35 -3.79 12.07
C GLN A 100 0.23 -5.09 11.25
N VAL A 101 -0.14 -5.00 9.97
CA VAL A 101 -0.19 -6.16 9.08
C VAL A 101 1.23 -6.72 8.90
N ASP A 102 1.36 -8.06 8.90
CA ASP A 102 2.65 -8.73 8.72
C ASP A 102 3.40 -8.18 7.50
N LYS A 103 4.67 -7.81 7.71
CA LYS A 103 5.59 -7.22 6.70
C LYS A 103 5.13 -5.89 6.11
N SER A 104 4.17 -5.23 6.75
CA SER A 104 3.79 -3.87 6.37
C SER A 104 4.63 -2.84 7.10
N GLU A 105 4.90 -1.73 6.44
CA GLU A 105 5.70 -0.64 6.96
C GLU A 105 4.97 0.68 6.74
N TRP A 106 5.12 1.59 7.70
CA TRP A 106 4.63 2.95 7.59
C TRP A 106 5.75 3.93 7.91
N GLU A 107 5.99 4.83 6.97
CA GLU A 107 6.87 5.98 7.12
C GLU A 107 6.00 7.24 7.16
N ALA A 108 5.99 7.89 8.33
CA ALA A 108 5.29 9.15 8.52
C ALA A 108 5.99 10.26 7.74
N ILE A 109 5.30 10.85 6.75
CA ILE A 109 5.82 12.00 6.01
C ILE A 109 5.41 13.28 6.74
N SER A 110 6.39 13.92 7.38
CA SER A 110 6.21 15.21 8.04
C SER A 110 7.47 16.06 7.95
N TYR A 111 7.31 17.33 7.59
CA TYR A 111 8.37 18.33 7.58
C TYR A 111 7.93 19.55 8.39
N PRO A 112 8.81 20.12 9.24
CA PRO A 112 8.48 21.32 9.99
C PRO A 112 8.03 22.47 9.09
N GLY A 113 6.84 23.01 9.38
CA GLY A 113 6.27 24.15 8.66
C GLY A 113 5.62 23.83 7.32
N LEU A 114 5.53 22.56 6.92
CA LEU A 114 4.79 22.13 5.72
C LEU A 114 3.48 21.44 6.12
N ASN A 115 2.44 21.64 5.33
CA ASN A 115 1.23 20.84 5.41
C ASN A 115 1.46 19.43 4.77
N PRO A 116 0.56 18.46 4.99
CA PRO A 116 0.73 17.10 4.45
C PRO A 116 0.96 17.02 2.94
N GLN A 117 0.27 17.85 2.15
CA GLN A 117 0.41 17.88 0.69
C GLN A 117 1.81 18.37 0.29
N GLU A 118 2.23 19.52 0.83
CA GLU A 118 3.56 20.09 0.61
C GLU A 118 4.67 19.14 1.08
N ALA A 119 4.42 18.42 2.18
CA ALA A 119 5.33 17.44 2.73
C ALA A 119 5.49 16.24 1.77
N LEU A 120 4.41 15.71 1.21
CA LEU A 120 4.44 14.63 0.23
C LEU A 120 5.10 15.08 -1.09
N GLU A 121 4.78 16.27 -1.59
CA GLU A 121 5.40 16.86 -2.78
C GLU A 121 6.92 16.98 -2.58
N ARG A 122 7.36 17.49 -1.43
CA ARG A 122 8.79 17.55 -1.08
C ARG A 122 9.42 16.17 -0.97
N PHE A 123 8.74 15.22 -0.32
CA PHE A 123 9.24 13.85 -0.15
C PHE A 123 9.51 13.18 -1.50
N THR A 124 8.54 13.28 -2.41
CA THR A 124 8.57 12.63 -3.73
C THR A 124 9.47 13.33 -4.74
N ALA A 125 9.75 14.63 -4.56
CA ALA A 125 10.73 15.36 -5.38
C ALA A 125 12.19 14.96 -5.09
N ASP A 126 12.47 14.38 -3.92
CA ASP A 126 13.82 13.97 -3.54
C ASP A 126 14.12 12.53 -3.99
N GLN A 127 15.02 12.38 -4.97
CA GLN A 127 15.47 11.07 -5.47
C GLN A 127 16.12 10.20 -4.37
N ALA A 128 16.69 10.80 -3.33
CA ALA A 128 17.27 10.05 -2.23
C ALA A 128 16.19 9.30 -1.44
N ASN A 129 15.01 9.91 -1.24
CA ASN A 129 13.88 9.27 -0.58
C ASN A 129 13.39 8.08 -1.40
N PHE A 130 13.19 8.25 -2.71
CA PHE A 130 12.81 7.14 -3.59
C PHE A 130 13.82 5.98 -3.54
N ARG A 131 15.13 6.28 -3.55
CA ARG A 131 16.17 5.26 -3.42
C ARG A 131 16.11 4.54 -2.07
N ASN A 132 15.80 5.26 -0.98
CA ASN A 132 15.67 4.68 0.35
C ASN A 132 14.43 3.78 0.44
N THR A 133 13.28 4.21 -0.10
CA THR A 133 12.08 3.39 -0.26
C THR A 133 12.39 2.08 -0.99
N LEU A 134 13.09 2.15 -2.13
CA LEU A 134 13.48 0.94 -2.87
C LEU A 134 14.40 0.00 -2.06
N ARG A 135 15.29 0.55 -1.23
CA ARG A 135 16.16 -0.25 -0.35
C ARG A 135 15.38 -0.93 0.77
N GLN A 136 14.46 -0.22 1.41
CA GLN A 136 13.56 -0.79 2.42
C GLN A 136 12.74 -1.93 1.81
N LEU A 137 12.11 -1.69 0.66
CA LEU A 137 11.34 -2.70 -0.06
C LEU A 137 12.18 -3.93 -0.42
N ALA A 138 13.39 -3.75 -0.94
CA ALA A 138 14.29 -4.85 -1.25
C ALA A 138 14.63 -5.69 -0.01
N ALA A 139 14.87 -5.03 1.14
CA ALA A 139 15.12 -5.71 2.41
C ALA A 139 13.87 -6.51 2.89
N SER A 140 12.68 -5.93 2.79
CA SER A 140 11.43 -6.54 3.25
C SER A 140 11.00 -7.71 2.35
N VAL A 141 11.23 -7.61 1.05
CA VAL A 141 11.10 -8.73 0.10
C VAL A 141 12.11 -9.84 0.40
N SER A 142 13.38 -9.49 0.68
CA SER A 142 14.43 -10.49 0.97
C SER A 142 14.14 -11.28 2.24
N LYS A 143 13.80 -10.60 3.35
CA LYS A 143 13.37 -11.24 4.61
C LYS A 143 12.15 -12.15 4.39
N SER A 144 11.22 -11.71 3.54
CA SER A 144 10.02 -12.47 3.22
C SER A 144 10.33 -13.76 2.45
N ALA A 145 11.33 -13.73 1.56
CA ALA A 145 11.78 -14.91 0.82
C ALA A 145 12.48 -15.93 1.73
N GLU A 146 13.30 -15.47 2.68
CA GLU A 146 13.99 -16.35 3.65
C GLU A 146 13.01 -17.11 4.56
N THR A 147 11.92 -16.46 4.97
CA THR A 147 10.88 -17.08 5.81
C THR A 147 10.15 -18.23 5.09
N LEU A 148 10.15 -18.27 3.75
CA LEU A 148 9.51 -19.34 2.96
C LEU A 148 10.42 -20.55 2.72
N ALA A 149 11.73 -20.41 2.97
CA ALA A 149 12.74 -21.44 2.69
C ALA A 149 13.07 -22.32 3.92
N LEU A 150 12.48 -22.03 5.08
CA LEU A 150 12.60 -22.75 6.35
C LEU A 150 11.29 -23.48 6.67
#